data_AF-A0AAX2AEM6-F1
#
_entry.id   AF-A0AAX2AEM6-F1
#
_cell.length_a   1.000
_cell.length_b   1.000
_cell.length_c   1.000
_cell.angle_alpha   90.00
_cell.angle_beta   90.00
_cell.angle_gamma   90.00
#
_symmetry.space_group_name_H-M   'P 1'
#
loop_
_entity.id
_entity.type
_entity.pdbx_description
1 polymer ?
#
loop_
_entity_poly.entity_id
_entity_poly.type
_entity_poly.pdbx_seq_one_letter_code
_entity_poly.pdbx_strand_id
1 'polypeptide(L)'
;MIEDDVQEKYWVYLDENEAYTDDKKISYLKNLISLNNTFYDAYISLKDIYFELRMNKEAYIIILEGYNCLMKHEFNYKLPSTLDYYELNNRHIFRLLYNYADTLWFFENKVEALKIFKKLLRMHPDDNIGARYAVCGILEGYEYTNQLWNEQDQNIEKWFKENMKKHLKTKGFGWMKSYCTNKVR
;
A
#
# COMPACT_ATOMS: atom_id res chain seq x y z
N MET A 1 10.72 -22.77 8.56
CA MET A 1 10.09 -23.40 9.75
C MET A 1 9.24 -22.44 10.57
N ILE A 2 9.72 -21.27 11.02
CA ILE A 2 8.84 -20.30 11.74
C ILE A 2 7.96 -19.49 10.77
N GLU A 3 8.51 -19.12 9.61
CA GLU A 3 7.81 -18.28 8.62
C GLU A 3 6.65 -19.01 7.94
N ASP A 4 6.84 -20.29 7.58
CA ASP A 4 5.81 -21.15 6.98
C ASP A 4 4.61 -21.34 7.92
N ASP A 5 4.85 -21.42 9.24
CA ASP A 5 3.81 -21.60 10.25
C ASP A 5 2.95 -20.33 10.45
N VAL A 6 3.54 -19.13 10.40
CA VAL A 6 2.76 -17.89 10.54
C VAL A 6 1.91 -17.62 9.31
N GLN A 7 2.43 -17.89 8.11
CA GLN A 7 1.67 -17.74 6.88
C GLN A 7 0.46 -18.70 6.86
N GLU A 8 0.64 -19.96 7.24
CA GLU A 8 -0.47 -20.92 7.37
C GLU A 8 -1.54 -20.44 8.36
N LYS A 9 -1.13 -19.95 9.54
CA LYS A 9 -2.07 -19.38 10.52
C LYS A 9 -2.81 -18.15 9.99
N TYR A 10 -2.19 -17.36 9.12
CA TYR A 10 -2.85 -16.24 8.47
C TYR A 10 -3.87 -16.70 7.42
N TRP A 11 -3.58 -17.74 6.64
CA TRP A 11 -4.57 -18.33 5.74
C TRP A 11 -5.80 -18.84 6.48
N VAL A 12 -5.60 -19.57 7.58
CA VAL A 12 -6.71 -20.01 8.46
C VAL A 12 -7.50 -18.80 8.98
N TYR A 13 -6.82 -17.72 9.37
CA TYR A 13 -7.48 -16.49 9.76
C TYR A 13 -8.33 -15.90 8.63
N LEU A 14 -7.82 -15.86 7.40
CA LEU A 14 -8.57 -15.34 6.26
C LEU A 14 -9.85 -16.14 6.00
N ASP A 15 -9.79 -17.47 6.16
CA ASP A 15 -10.93 -18.37 5.95
C ASP A 15 -11.98 -18.28 7.07
N GLU A 16 -11.57 -17.97 8.30
CA GLU A 16 -12.46 -18.05 9.48
C GLU A 16 -12.86 -16.70 10.08
N ASN A 17 -12.21 -15.59 9.72
CA ASN A 17 -12.37 -14.33 10.45
C ASN A 17 -13.79 -13.76 10.43
N GLU A 18 -14.64 -14.14 9.46
CA GLU A 18 -16.03 -13.70 9.40
C GLU A 18 -16.82 -14.12 10.65
N ALA A 19 -16.48 -15.27 11.25
CA ALA A 19 -17.10 -15.76 12.47
C ALA A 19 -16.50 -15.13 13.75
N TYR A 20 -15.45 -14.33 13.63
CA TYR A 20 -14.73 -13.76 14.77
C TYR A 20 -15.34 -12.41 15.15
N THR A 21 -15.43 -12.15 16.46
CA THR A 21 -15.65 -10.80 16.97
C THR A 21 -14.47 -9.91 16.62
N ASP A 22 -14.67 -8.59 16.55
CA ASP A 22 -13.60 -7.65 16.22
C ASP A 22 -12.43 -7.73 17.21
N ASP A 23 -12.70 -7.89 18.51
CA ASP A 23 -11.68 -8.12 19.53
C ASP A 23 -10.85 -9.39 19.26
N LYS A 24 -11.50 -10.46 18.80
CA LYS A 24 -10.81 -11.71 18.44
C LYS A 24 -9.96 -11.51 17.19
N LYS A 25 -10.46 -10.81 16.16
CA LYS A 25 -9.68 -10.48 14.96
C LYS A 25 -8.42 -9.68 15.30
N ILE A 26 -8.58 -8.61 16.09
CA ILE A 26 -7.48 -7.76 16.54
C ILE A 26 -6.45 -8.58 17.34
N SER A 27 -6.91 -9.37 18.31
CA SER A 27 -6.02 -10.17 19.17
C SER A 27 -5.26 -11.23 18.37
N TYR A 28 -5.93 -11.87 17.39
CA TYR A 28 -5.32 -12.88 16.53
C TYR A 28 -4.21 -12.27 15.65
N LEU A 29 -4.50 -11.16 14.96
CA LEU A 29 -3.51 -10.50 14.10
C LEU A 29 -2.31 -9.95 14.90
N LYS A 30 -2.55 -9.40 16.10
CA LYS A 30 -1.46 -9.01 17.01
C LYS A 30 -0.58 -10.20 17.42
N ASN A 31 -1.17 -11.37 17.62
CA ASN A 31 -0.42 -12.59 17.89
C ASN A 31 0.40 -13.06 16.67
N LEU A 32 -0.10 -12.92 15.44
CA LEU A 32 0.70 -13.21 14.25
C LEU A 32 1.93 -12.29 14.16
N ILE A 33 1.73 -11.00 14.43
CA ILE A 33 2.81 -10.00 14.45
C ILE A 33 3.84 -10.32 15.54
N SER A 34 3.43 -10.78 16.72
CA SER A 34 4.38 -11.14 17.78
C SER A 34 5.17 -12.41 17.47
N LEU A 35 4.58 -13.36 16.73
CA LEU A 35 5.25 -14.57 16.26
C LEU A 35 6.23 -14.29 15.12
N ASN A 36 5.85 -13.41 14.19
CA ASN A 36 6.72 -12.95 13.11
C ASN A 36 6.41 -11.48 12.76
N ASN A 37 7.29 -10.57 13.19
CA ASN A 37 7.11 -9.14 12.99
C ASN A 37 7.45 -8.68 11.55
N THR A 38 8.04 -9.53 10.71
CA THR A 38 8.21 -9.24 9.27
C THR A 38 7.06 -9.78 8.42
N PHE A 39 6.03 -10.39 9.03
CA PHE A 39 4.82 -10.80 8.34
C PHE A 39 3.88 -9.61 8.07
N TYR A 40 4.21 -8.82 7.04
CA TYR A 40 3.60 -7.50 6.80
C TYR A 40 2.10 -7.52 6.47
N ASP A 41 1.57 -8.61 5.94
CA ASP A 41 0.15 -8.69 5.60
C ASP A 41 -0.74 -8.60 6.87
N ALA A 42 -0.28 -9.09 8.03
CA ALA A 42 -1.01 -8.93 9.29
C ALA A 42 -1.15 -7.46 9.73
N TYR A 43 -0.14 -6.63 9.48
CA TYR A 43 -0.22 -5.19 9.77
C TYR A 43 -1.24 -4.50 8.88
N ILE A 44 -1.33 -4.91 7.61
CA ILE A 44 -2.29 -4.37 6.64
C ILE A 44 -3.73 -4.72 7.06
N SER A 45 -4.00 -6.00 7.34
CA SER A 45 -5.34 -6.43 7.80
C SER A 45 -5.74 -5.76 9.11
N LEU A 46 -4.80 -5.59 10.04
CA LEU A 46 -5.09 -4.94 11.32
C LEU A 46 -5.40 -3.44 11.13
N LYS A 47 -4.69 -2.77 10.21
CA LYS A 47 -5.01 -1.40 9.78
C LYS A 47 -6.42 -1.31 9.19
N ASP A 48 -6.81 -2.24 8.32
CA ASP A 48 -8.14 -2.26 7.70
C ASP A 48 -9.26 -2.39 8.75
N ILE A 49 -9.12 -3.33 9.68
CA ILE A 49 -10.07 -3.50 10.79
C ILE A 49 -10.17 -2.22 11.63
N TYR A 50 -9.05 -1.58 11.95
CA TYR A 50 -9.08 -0.33 12.70
C TYR A 50 -9.81 0.79 11.94
N PHE A 51 -9.68 0.88 10.62
CA PHE A 51 -10.46 1.84 9.83
C PHE A 51 -11.95 1.51 9.80
N GLU A 52 -12.32 0.24 9.68
CA GLU A 52 -13.73 -0.21 9.74
C GLU A 52 -14.38 0.18 11.07
N LEU A 53 -13.63 0.04 12.18
CA LEU A 53 -14.05 0.43 13.52
C LEU A 53 -13.94 1.93 13.82
N ARG A 54 -13.58 2.75 12.83
CA ARG A 54 -13.33 4.21 12.99
C ARG A 54 -12.21 4.56 13.98
N MET A 55 -11.33 3.61 14.28
CA MET A 55 -10.14 3.76 15.11
C MET A 55 -8.96 4.25 14.26
N ASN A 56 -9.15 5.42 13.62
CA ASN A 56 -8.22 5.91 12.58
C ASN A 56 -6.79 6.09 13.13
N LYS A 57 -6.65 6.57 14.37
CA LYS A 57 -5.33 6.77 15.00
C LYS A 57 -4.59 5.45 15.16
N GLU A 58 -5.28 4.41 15.59
CA GLU A 58 -4.74 3.06 15.75
C GLU A 58 -4.39 2.46 14.39
N ALA A 59 -5.20 2.69 13.36
CA ALA A 59 -4.88 2.31 11.98
C ALA A 59 -3.57 2.95 11.50
N TYR A 60 -3.37 4.25 11.76
CA TYR A 60 -2.11 4.95 11.44
C TYR A 60 -0.92 4.36 12.22
N ILE A 61 -1.07 4.12 13.52
CA ILE A 61 0.00 3.61 14.37
C ILE A 61 0.46 2.23 13.89
N ILE A 62 -0.47 1.31 13.63
CA ILE A 62 -0.10 -0.06 13.26
C ILE A 62 0.57 -0.13 11.89
N ILE A 63 0.10 0.65 10.90
CA ILE A 63 0.74 0.64 9.58
C ILE A 63 2.12 1.33 9.61
N LEU A 64 2.29 2.36 10.45
CA LEU A 64 3.58 2.99 10.70
C LEU A 64 4.55 2.01 11.39
N GLU A 65 4.06 1.19 12.32
CA GLU A 65 4.85 0.14 12.95
C GLU A 65 5.34 -0.89 11.91
N GLY A 66 4.45 -1.36 11.03
CA GLY A 66 4.80 -2.25 9.94
C GLY A 66 5.84 -1.63 9.00
N TYR A 67 5.64 -0.37 8.59
CA TYR A 67 6.60 0.38 7.78
C TYR A 67 7.97 0.49 8.47
N ASN A 68 8.03 0.84 9.75
CA ASN A 68 9.29 0.94 10.48
C ASN A 68 9.99 -0.42 10.62
N CYS A 69 9.21 -1.50 10.81
CA CYS A 69 9.74 -2.86 10.83
C CYS A 69 10.39 -3.21 9.49
N LEU A 70 9.66 -3.00 8.38
CA LEU A 70 10.18 -3.16 7.02
C LEU A 70 11.47 -2.38 6.80
N MET A 71 11.46 -1.09 7.12
CA MET A 71 12.64 -0.23 6.93
C MET A 71 13.85 -0.74 7.71
N LYS A 72 13.64 -1.22 8.94
CA LYS A 72 14.72 -1.75 9.79
C LYS A 72 15.25 -3.08 9.28
N HIS A 73 14.37 -4.03 9.00
CA HIS A 73 14.73 -5.43 8.79
C HIS A 73 15.12 -5.75 7.34
N GLU A 74 14.44 -5.16 6.36
CA GLU A 74 14.72 -5.43 4.94
C GLU A 74 15.74 -4.44 4.35
N PHE A 75 15.71 -3.19 4.81
CA PHE A 75 16.33 -2.10 4.06
C PHE A 75 17.35 -1.26 4.83
N ASN A 76 17.65 -1.60 6.09
CA ASN A 76 18.56 -0.81 6.94
C ASN A 76 18.30 0.71 6.84
N TYR A 77 17.03 1.08 6.97
CA TYR A 77 16.48 2.45 6.87
C TYR A 77 16.67 3.16 5.53
N LYS A 78 16.96 2.44 4.44
CA LYS A 78 17.11 3.01 3.09
C LYS A 78 16.45 2.16 2.01
N LEU A 79 15.30 2.62 1.50
CA LEU A 79 14.59 1.96 0.40
C LEU A 79 15.49 1.80 -0.84
N PRO A 80 15.52 0.61 -1.47
CA PRO A 80 16.40 0.31 -2.60
C PRO A 80 16.02 1.13 -3.84
N SER A 81 16.94 1.27 -4.79
CA SER A 81 16.63 1.93 -6.07
C SER A 81 15.67 1.12 -6.93
N THR A 82 15.77 -0.21 -6.84
CA THR A 82 15.04 -1.21 -7.62
C THR A 82 14.66 -2.37 -6.71
N LEU A 83 13.48 -2.97 -6.93
CA LEU A 83 13.04 -4.17 -6.24
C LEU A 83 12.16 -4.95 -7.22
N ASP A 84 12.44 -6.23 -7.45
CA ASP A 84 11.68 -7.01 -8.44
C ASP A 84 10.31 -7.41 -7.87
N TYR A 85 9.24 -6.90 -8.45
CA TYR A 85 7.87 -7.25 -8.05
C TYR A 85 7.52 -8.72 -8.38
N TYR A 86 8.15 -9.31 -9.39
CA TYR A 86 7.83 -10.67 -9.83
C TYR A 86 8.37 -11.73 -8.88
N GLU A 87 9.40 -11.42 -8.10
CA GLU A 87 9.80 -12.22 -6.94
C GLU A 87 8.68 -12.22 -5.90
N LEU A 88 8.11 -13.40 -5.63
CA LEU A 88 6.94 -13.57 -4.75
C LEU A 88 7.18 -12.95 -3.35
N ASN A 89 8.40 -13.11 -2.84
CA ASN A 89 8.81 -12.59 -1.55
C ASN A 89 8.92 -11.06 -1.52
N ASN A 90 8.83 -10.34 -2.64
CA ASN A 90 8.81 -8.88 -2.60
C ASN A 90 7.40 -8.31 -2.59
N ARG A 91 6.37 -9.08 -2.99
CA ARG A 91 5.02 -8.56 -3.19
C ARG A 91 4.41 -7.97 -1.91
N HIS A 92 4.63 -8.62 -0.77
CA HIS A 92 4.13 -8.15 0.52
C HIS A 92 4.79 -6.84 0.95
N ILE A 93 6.06 -6.61 0.58
CA ILE A 93 6.75 -5.33 0.76
C ILE A 93 6.07 -4.21 -0.04
N PHE A 94 5.76 -4.46 -1.33
CA PHE A 94 5.05 -3.49 -2.17
C PHE A 94 3.66 -3.17 -1.60
N ARG A 95 2.91 -4.18 -1.14
CA ARG A 95 1.60 -3.99 -0.51
C ARG A 95 1.70 -3.14 0.75
N LEU A 96 2.68 -3.40 1.62
CA LEU A 96 2.85 -2.63 2.86
C LEU A 96 3.20 -1.16 2.57
N LEU A 97 4.14 -0.91 1.66
CA LEU A 97 4.52 0.45 1.28
C LEU A 97 3.36 1.21 0.64
N TYR A 98 2.57 0.55 -0.21
CA TYR A 98 1.37 1.16 -0.80
C TYR A 98 0.37 1.53 0.29
N ASN A 99 0.05 0.60 1.21
CA ASN A 99 -0.91 0.83 2.29
C ASN A 99 -0.44 1.92 3.26
N TYR A 100 0.85 1.99 3.55
CA TYR A 100 1.42 3.06 4.35
C TYR A 100 1.27 4.42 3.65
N ALA A 101 1.59 4.50 2.35
CA ALA A 101 1.43 5.71 1.57
C ALA A 101 -0.04 6.16 1.45
N ASP A 102 -0.96 5.21 1.26
CA ASP A 102 -2.40 5.50 1.23
C ASP A 102 -2.92 5.99 2.58
N THR A 103 -2.43 5.40 3.68
CA THR A 103 -2.76 5.88 5.02
C THR A 103 -2.22 7.29 5.27
N LEU A 104 -0.99 7.60 4.84
CA LEU A 104 -0.47 8.98 4.88
C LEU A 104 -1.36 9.94 4.10
N TRP A 105 -1.85 9.52 2.93
CA TRP A 105 -2.73 10.31 2.09
C TRP A 105 -4.08 10.58 2.77
N PHE A 106 -4.71 9.55 3.34
CA PHE A 106 -5.95 9.65 4.13
C PHE A 106 -5.83 10.67 5.28
N PHE A 107 -4.67 10.74 5.92
CA PHE A 107 -4.36 11.73 6.97
C PHE A 107 -3.84 13.07 6.42
N GLU A 108 -4.16 13.41 5.18
CA GLU A 108 -3.79 14.64 4.48
C GLU A 108 -2.28 14.89 4.33
N ASN A 109 -1.43 13.91 4.63
CA ASN A 109 0.02 14.00 4.43
C ASN A 109 0.42 13.68 2.98
N LYS A 110 -0.12 14.46 2.05
CA LYS A 110 0.02 14.28 0.59
C LYS A 110 1.48 14.31 0.12
N VAL A 111 2.33 15.11 0.77
CA VAL A 111 3.75 15.25 0.41
C VAL A 111 4.51 13.96 0.69
N GLU A 112 4.36 13.37 1.87
CA GLU A 112 5.02 12.10 2.21
C GLU A 112 4.41 10.92 1.45
N ALA A 113 3.08 10.89 1.28
CA ALA A 113 2.42 9.89 0.44
C ALA A 113 2.99 9.88 -0.99
N LEU A 114 3.10 11.06 -1.62
CA LEU A 114 3.69 11.20 -2.95
C LEU A 114 5.15 10.72 -3.01
N LYS A 115 5.95 10.96 -1.96
CA LYS A 115 7.34 10.46 -1.93
C LYS A 115 7.38 8.94 -1.99
N ILE A 116 6.55 8.25 -1.22
CA ILE A 116 6.49 6.79 -1.19
C ILE A 116 5.92 6.23 -2.50
N PHE A 117 4.79 6.76 -3.02
CA PHE A 117 4.24 6.31 -4.30
C PHE A 117 5.22 6.51 -5.46
N LYS A 118 5.92 7.66 -5.52
CA LYS A 118 6.98 7.88 -6.51
C LYS A 118 8.15 6.91 -6.35
N LYS A 119 8.46 6.49 -5.12
CA LYS A 119 9.50 5.50 -4.86
C LYS A 119 9.07 4.11 -5.33
N LEU A 120 7.82 3.71 -5.12
CA LEU A 120 7.25 2.47 -5.66
C LEU A 120 7.39 2.40 -7.18
N LEU A 121 7.01 3.47 -7.88
CA LEU A 121 7.13 3.57 -9.35
C LEU A 121 8.58 3.57 -9.85
N ARG A 122 9.55 3.99 -9.04
CA ARG A 122 10.98 3.89 -9.37
C ARG A 122 11.52 2.49 -9.14
N MET A 123 11.07 1.83 -8.07
CA MET A 123 11.51 0.47 -7.74
C MET A 123 10.97 -0.54 -8.75
N HIS A 124 9.72 -0.35 -9.21
CA HIS A 124 9.05 -1.19 -10.19
C HIS A 124 8.29 -0.35 -11.23
N PRO A 125 8.93 0.04 -12.35
CA PRO A 125 8.35 0.92 -13.36
C PRO A 125 7.14 0.35 -14.13
N ASP A 126 6.92 -0.96 -14.13
CA ASP A 126 5.73 -1.54 -14.77
C ASP A 126 4.45 -1.32 -13.93
N ASP A 127 4.61 -0.87 -12.67
CA ASP A 127 3.53 -0.43 -11.79
C ASP A 127 2.39 -1.45 -11.61
N ASN A 128 2.76 -2.70 -11.31
CA ASN A 128 1.80 -3.77 -11.03
C ASN A 128 0.92 -3.48 -9.79
N ILE A 129 1.38 -2.62 -8.88
CA ILE A 129 0.64 -2.25 -7.66
C ILE A 129 -0.34 -1.08 -7.89
N GLY A 130 -0.27 -0.39 -9.03
CA GLY A 130 -1.16 0.73 -9.37
C GLY A 130 -0.84 2.05 -8.67
N ALA A 131 0.41 2.26 -8.23
CA ALA A 131 0.85 3.50 -7.59
C ALA A 131 0.70 4.74 -8.50
N ARG A 132 0.68 4.58 -9.82
CA ARG A 132 0.45 5.70 -10.76
C ARG A 132 -0.92 6.35 -10.56
N TYR A 133 -1.93 5.54 -10.22
CA TYR A 133 -3.29 6.02 -10.00
C TYR A 133 -3.37 6.86 -8.73
N ALA A 134 -2.76 6.41 -7.63
CA ALA A 134 -2.67 7.18 -6.40
C ALA A 134 -1.92 8.51 -6.59
N VAL A 135 -0.81 8.53 -7.35
CA VAL A 135 -0.11 9.77 -7.70
C VAL A 135 -1.04 10.74 -8.44
N CYS A 136 -1.78 10.26 -9.44
CA CYS A 136 -2.73 11.11 -10.16
C CYS A 136 -3.90 11.55 -9.27
N GLY A 137 -4.39 10.67 -8.40
CA GLY A 137 -5.50 10.95 -7.48
C GLY A 137 -5.17 12.10 -6.53
N ILE A 138 -3.97 12.06 -5.93
CA ILE A 138 -3.48 13.15 -5.09
C ILE A 138 -3.45 14.49 -5.85
N LEU A 139 -3.03 14.47 -7.12
CA LEU A 139 -2.94 15.67 -7.97
C LEU A 139 -4.31 16.20 -8.43
N GLU A 140 -5.29 15.31 -8.60
CA GLU A 140 -6.68 15.66 -8.93
C GLU A 140 -7.51 16.01 -7.69
N GLY A 141 -6.94 15.94 -6.48
CA GLY A 141 -7.58 16.40 -5.25
C GLY A 141 -8.39 15.34 -4.50
N TYR A 142 -8.26 14.06 -4.88
CA TYR A 142 -8.84 12.96 -4.10
C TYR A 142 -8.23 12.91 -2.68
N GLU A 143 -8.97 12.31 -1.74
CA GLU A 143 -8.57 12.22 -0.33
C GLU A 143 -7.82 10.93 -0.01
N TYR A 144 -8.17 9.81 -0.65
CA TYR A 144 -7.55 8.50 -0.45
C TYR A 144 -7.92 7.52 -1.58
N THR A 145 -7.26 6.36 -1.60
CA THR A 145 -7.38 5.37 -2.67
C THR A 145 -8.81 4.82 -2.82
N ASN A 146 -9.51 4.49 -1.73
CA ASN A 146 -10.87 3.95 -1.84
C ASN A 146 -11.86 4.97 -2.44
N GLN A 147 -11.73 6.26 -2.15
CA GLN A 147 -12.56 7.28 -2.82
C GLN A 147 -12.32 7.27 -4.34
N LEU A 148 -11.05 7.23 -4.75
CA LEU A 148 -10.67 7.16 -6.16
C LEU A 148 -11.26 5.93 -6.87
N TRP A 149 -11.12 4.74 -6.27
CA TRP A 149 -11.66 3.52 -6.87
C TRP A 149 -13.18 3.54 -6.92
N ASN A 150 -13.85 3.95 -5.85
CA ASN A 150 -15.32 4.04 -5.85
C ASN A 150 -15.87 4.91 -6.99
N GLU A 151 -15.14 5.96 -7.37
CA GLU A 151 -15.55 6.85 -8.47
C GLU A 151 -15.08 6.38 -9.85
N GLN A 152 -13.92 5.72 -9.95
CA GLN A 152 -13.23 5.53 -11.23
C GLN A 152 -12.96 4.07 -11.60
N ASP A 153 -13.28 3.08 -10.76
CA ASP A 153 -12.86 1.68 -10.89
C ASP A 153 -12.91 1.13 -12.34
N GLN A 154 -14.09 1.15 -12.95
CA GLN A 154 -14.29 0.62 -14.31
C GLN A 154 -13.57 1.38 -15.43
N ASN A 155 -13.12 2.61 -15.16
CA ASN A 155 -12.52 3.51 -16.14
C ASN A 155 -11.15 4.06 -15.69
N ILE A 156 -10.52 3.48 -14.66
CA ILE A 156 -9.37 4.06 -13.96
C ILE A 156 -8.21 4.39 -14.92
N GLU A 157 -7.97 3.53 -15.90
CA GLU A 157 -6.89 3.70 -16.88
C GLU A 157 -7.18 4.84 -17.86
N LYS A 158 -8.45 4.98 -18.28
CA LYS A 158 -8.89 6.10 -19.14
C LYS A 158 -8.82 7.42 -18.35
N TRP A 159 -9.40 7.44 -17.16
CA TRP A 159 -9.36 8.59 -16.24
C TRP A 159 -7.92 9.04 -15.98
N PHE A 160 -7.02 8.10 -15.68
CA PHE A 160 -5.60 8.39 -15.44
C PHE A 160 -4.96 9.05 -16.67
N LYS A 161 -5.16 8.48 -17.87
CA LYS A 161 -4.60 9.01 -19.11
C LYS A 161 -5.08 10.41 -19.44
N GLU A 162 -6.34 10.74 -19.13
CA GLU A 162 -6.93 12.06 -19.39
C GLU A 162 -6.40 13.10 -18.39
N ASN A 163 -6.32 12.74 -17.11
CA ASN A 163 -5.97 13.65 -16.04
C ASN A 163 -4.45 13.84 -15.87
N MET A 164 -3.66 12.77 -15.94
CA MET A 164 -2.21 12.85 -15.77
C MET A 164 -1.55 13.74 -16.84
N LYS A 165 -2.12 13.83 -18.04
CA LYS A 165 -1.65 14.74 -19.12
C LYS A 165 -1.61 16.21 -18.69
N LYS A 166 -2.57 16.65 -17.87
CA LYS A 166 -2.65 18.03 -17.34
C LYS A 166 -1.43 18.35 -16.48
N HIS A 167 -0.93 17.35 -15.75
CA HIS A 167 0.14 17.47 -14.76
C HIS A 167 1.55 17.20 -15.31
N LEU A 168 1.70 16.78 -16.58
CA LEU A 168 3.02 16.49 -17.16
C LEU A 168 3.95 17.72 -17.20
N LYS A 169 3.38 18.93 -17.25
CA LYS A 169 4.14 20.19 -17.20
C LYS A 169 4.51 20.60 -15.77
N THR A 170 3.90 20.00 -14.76
CA THR A 170 4.20 20.27 -13.36
C THR A 170 5.59 19.75 -13.01
N LYS A 171 6.38 20.57 -12.32
CA LYS A 171 7.76 20.24 -11.93
C LYS A 171 7.79 18.90 -11.19
N GLY A 172 8.61 17.96 -11.68
CA GLY A 172 8.78 16.64 -11.07
C GLY A 172 7.77 15.57 -11.49
N PHE A 173 6.93 15.83 -12.50
CA PHE A 173 5.94 14.88 -13.03
C PHE A 173 6.07 14.58 -14.53
N GLY A 174 6.96 15.27 -15.27
CA GLY A 174 7.14 15.02 -16.71
C GLY A 174 7.52 13.57 -17.07
N TRP A 175 8.20 12.85 -16.16
CA TRP A 175 8.55 11.44 -16.34
C TRP A 175 7.33 10.51 -16.34
N MET A 176 6.18 10.95 -15.79
CA MET A 176 4.93 10.16 -15.81
C MET A 176 4.36 10.00 -17.23
N LYS A 177 4.90 10.73 -18.23
CA LYS A 177 4.48 10.63 -19.63
C LYS A 177 4.52 9.19 -20.17
N SER A 178 5.48 8.37 -19.73
CA SER A 178 5.59 6.96 -20.15
C SER A 178 4.33 6.15 -19.82
N TYR A 179 3.72 6.40 -18.66
CA TYR A 179 2.50 5.73 -18.23
C TYR A 179 1.26 6.18 -19.02
N CYS A 180 1.29 7.37 -19.63
CA CYS A 180 0.18 7.85 -20.46
C CYS A 180 0.20 7.27 -21.88
N THR A 181 1.35 6.79 -22.35
CA THR A 181 1.57 6.36 -23.75
C THR A 181 1.63 4.85 -23.94
N ASN A 182 1.90 4.10 -22.89
CA ASN A 182 2.01 2.65 -23.00
C ASN A 182 0.63 2.04 -23.24
N LYS A 183 0.47 1.36 -24.39
CA LYS A 183 -0.39 0.18 -24.46
C LYS A 183 0.23 -0.83 -23.50
N VAL A 184 -0.57 -1.36 -22.59
CA VAL A 184 -0.20 -2.51 -21.74
C VAL A 184 0.53 -3.52 -22.64
N ARG A 185 1.79 -3.82 -22.31
CA ARG A 185 2.55 -4.86 -23.01
C ARG A 185 1.97 -6.22 -22.66
#